data_AF-A0A366DGV8-F1
#
_entry.id   AF-A0A366DGV8-F1
#
_cell.length_a   1.000
_cell.length_b   1.000
_cell.length_c   1.000
_cell.angle_alpha   90.00
_cell.angle_beta   90.00
_cell.angle_gamma   90.00
#
_symmetry.space_group_name_H-M   'P 1'
#
loop_
_entity.id
_entity.type
_entity.pdbx_description
1 polymer ?
#
loop_
_entity_poly.entity_id
_entity_poly.type
_entity_poly.pdbx_seq_one_letter_code
_entity_poly.pdbx_strand_id
1 'polypeptide(L)' 'MAWVRFTQDFDFRVRHGVTKAYKAGMKLSVTTRCAREAIELKRAERIKTPSKSELEAMVGHDSQ' A
#
# COMPACT_ATOMS: atom_id res chain seq x y z
N MET A 1 9.94 6.49 -0.79
CA MET A 1 8.89 5.45 -0.83
C MET A 1 8.73 4.88 0.56
N ALA A 2 7.54 4.45 0.94
CA ALA A 2 7.26 3.88 2.26
C ALA A 2 6.46 2.59 2.11
N TRP A 3 6.84 1.57 2.87
CA TRP A 3 6.10 0.32 2.94
C TRP A 3 4.99 0.44 3.97
N VAL A 4 3.78 0.09 3.54
CA VAL A 4 2.60 0.09 4.41
C VAL A 4 1.81 -1.20 4.21
N ARG A 5 1.11 -1.60 5.28
CA ARG A 5 0.05 -2.59 5.23
C ARG A 5 -1.27 -1.85 5.33
N PHE A 6 -2.11 -1.94 4.31
CA PHE A 6 -3.47 -1.45 4.37
C PHE A 6 -4.29 -2.36 5.28
N THR A 7 -4.89 -1.79 6.32
CA THR A 7 -5.80 -2.50 7.24
C THR A 7 -7.24 -2.39 6.76
N GLN A 8 -7.54 -1.39 5.92
CA GLN A 8 -8.85 -1.08 5.39
C GLN A 8 -8.72 -0.61 3.93
N ASP A 9 -9.84 -0.59 3.22
CA ASP A 9 -9.91 -0.05 1.86
C ASP A 9 -9.57 1.46 1.88
N PHE A 10 -8.76 1.89 0.91
CA PHE A 10 -8.28 3.27 0.80
C PHE A 10 -8.14 3.70 -0.66
N ASP A 11 -8.79 4.80 -1.00
CA ASP A 11 -8.70 5.42 -2.32
C ASP A 11 -7.74 6.62 -2.30
N PHE A 12 -6.64 6.51 -3.04
CA PHE A 12 -5.62 7.56 -3.12
C PHE A 12 -5.63 8.25 -4.47
N ARG A 13 -5.84 9.57 -4.48
CA ARG A 13 -5.78 10.39 -5.70
C ARG A 13 -4.34 10.72 -6.07
N VAL A 14 -3.77 9.99 -7.03
CA VAL A 14 -2.37 10.16 -7.45
C VAL A 14 -2.20 11.46 -8.27
N ARG A 15 -3.11 11.70 -9.23
CA ARG A 15 -3.15 12.87 -10.12
C ARG A 15 -4.60 13.23 -10.44
N HIS A 16 -4.83 14.37 -11.08
CA HIS A 16 -6.17 14.75 -11.53
C HIS A 16 -6.75 13.66 -12.46
N GLY A 17 -7.92 13.11 -12.11
CA GLY A 17 -8.57 12.02 -12.84
C GLY A 17 -8.04 10.61 -12.55
N VAL A 18 -7.01 10.43 -11.71
CA VAL A 18 -6.43 9.10 -11.43
C VAL A 18 -6.48 8.80 -9.93
N THR A 19 -7.31 7.83 -9.57
CA THR A 19 -7.43 7.29 -8.20
C THR A 19 -6.96 5.85 -8.20
N LYS A 20 -6.09 5.50 -7.24
CA LYS A 20 -5.71 4.11 -6.97
C LYS A 20 -6.48 3.62 -5.76
N ALA A 21 -7.22 2.54 -5.93
CA ALA A 21 -7.86 1.82 -4.84
C ALA A 21 -6.88 0.80 -4.25
N TYR A 22 -6.69 0.86 -2.94
CA TYR A 22 -5.96 -0.13 -2.16
C TYR A 22 -6.96 -0.89 -1.29
N LYS A 23 -6.84 -2.21 -1.26
CA LYS A 23 -7.72 -3.08 -0.47
C LYS A 23 -7.12 -3.43 0.87
N ALA A 24 -7.99 -3.67 1.85
CA ALA A 24 -7.59 -4.21 3.14
C ALA A 24 -6.75 -5.50 2.97
N GLY A 25 -5.65 -5.60 3.70
CA GLY A 25 -4.70 -6.72 3.64
C GLY A 25 -3.52 -6.51 2.70
N MET A 26 -3.59 -5.57 1.76
CA MET A 26 -2.48 -5.30 0.83
C MET A 26 -1.24 -4.78 1.55
N LYS A 27 -0.07 -5.34 1.21
CA LYS A 27 1.25 -4.91 1.70
C LYS A 27 2.10 -4.51 0.51
N LEU A 28 2.39 -3.21 0.37
CA LEU A 28 3.17 -2.72 -0.76
C LEU A 28 3.89 -1.41 -0.46
N SER A 29 4.83 -1.10 -1.34
CA SER A 29 5.52 0.18 -1.37
C SER A 29 4.64 1.23 -2.04
N VAL A 30 4.36 2.31 -1.32
CA VAL A 30 3.62 3.47 -1.84
C VAL A 30 4.45 4.74 -1.72
N THR A 31 3.95 5.83 -2.31
CA THR A 31 4.57 7.14 -2.13
C THR A 31 4.43 7.61 -0.68
N THR A 32 5.38 8.41 -0.20
CA THR A 32 5.34 8.94 1.17
C THR A 32 4.04 9.70 1.46
N ARG A 33 3.51 10.41 0.44
CA ARG A 33 2.23 11.14 0.55
C ARG A 33 1.06 10.18 0.80
N CYS A 34 0.95 9.13 0.00
CA CYS A 34 -0.07 8.09 0.15
C CYS A 34 0.04 7.40 1.53
N ALA A 35 1.26 7.00 1.92
CA ALA A 35 1.48 6.38 3.22
C ALA A 35 1.04 7.28 4.37
N ARG A 36 1.40 8.57 4.35
CA ARG A 36 1.02 9.53 5.39
C ARG A 36 -0.49 9.68 5.48
N GLU A 37 -1.16 9.93 4.36
CA GLU A 37 -2.62 10.09 4.32
C GLU A 37 -3.34 8.83 4.82
N ALA A 38 -2.91 7.64 4.37
CA ALA A 38 -3.51 6.38 4.80
C ALA A 38 -3.30 6.09 6.30
N ILE A 39 -2.13 6.42 6.85
CA ILE A 39 -1.83 6.25 8.28
C ILE A 39 -2.61 7.26 9.13
N GLU A 40 -2.68 8.52 8.69
CA GLU A 40 -3.42 9.59 9.37
C GLU A 40 -4.91 9.25 9.48
N LEU A 41 -5.46 8.64 8.42
CA LEU A 41 -6.84 8.11 8.38
C LEU A 41 -7.01 6.75 9.08
N LYS A 42 -5.94 6.19 9.66
CA LYS A 42 -5.91 4.86 10.31
C LYS A 42 -6.36 3.71 9.40
N ARG A 43 -6.16 3.87 8.08
CA ARG A 43 -6.45 2.85 7.05
C ARG A 43 -5.23 2.02 6.68
N ALA A 44 -4.04 2.43 7.12
CA ALA A 44 -2.81 1.70 6.92
C ALA A 44 -1.87 1.82 8.12
N GLU A 45 -0.97 0.85 8.23
CA GLU A 45 0.10 0.81 9.21
C GLU A 45 1.45 0.83 8.48
N ARG A 46 2.41 1.58 9.04
CA ARG A 46 3.78 1.58 8.52
C ARG A 46 4.45 0.26 8.86
N ILE A 47 5.00 -0.40 7.85
CA ILE A 47 5.77 -1.62 8.04
C ILE A 47 7.23 -1.40 7.66
N LYS A 48 8.09 -2.30 8.14
CA LYS A 48 9.49 -2.34 7.71
C LYS A 48 9.55 -2.73 6.23
N THR A 49 10.61 -2.32 5.56
CA THR A 49 10.92 -2.80 4.21
C THR A 49 11.01 -4.33 4.24
N PRO A 50 10.18 -5.05 3.48
CA PRO A 50 10.26 -6.50 3.40
C PRO A 50 11.59 -6.91 2.76
N SER A 51 12.13 -8.06 3.17
CA SER A 51 13.26 -8.67 2.50
C SER A 51 12.87 -9.10 1.08
N LYS A 52 13.88 -9.35 0.22
CA LYS A 52 13.63 -9.78 -1.17
C LYS A 52 12.75 -11.03 -1.24
N SER A 53 13.00 -12.02 -0.38
CA SER A 53 12.19 -13.24 -0.31
C SER A 53 10.76 -13.00 0.15
N GLU A 54 10.54 -12.08 1.10
CA GLU A 54 9.19 -11.68 1.51
C GLU A 54 8.45 -10.92 0.41
N LEU A 55 9.17 -10.10 -0.36
CA LEU A 55 8.60 -9.39 -1.49
C LEU A 55 8.15 -10.35 -2.60
N GLU A 56 8.98 -11.34 -2.93
CA GLU A 56 8.62 -12.39 -3.89
C GLU A 56 7.38 -13.17 -3.43
N ALA A 57 7.28 -13.49 -2.14
CA ALA A 57 6.10 -14.12 -1.56
C ALA A 57 4.83 -13.24 -1.60
N MET A 58 4.97 -11.91 -1.60
CA MET A 58 3.84 -10.96 -1.67
C MET A 58 3.37 -10.67 -3.10
N VAL A 59 4.25 -10.80 -4.10
CA VAL A 59 3.96 -10.52 -5.52
C VAL A 59 3.38 -11.76 -6.24
N GLY A 60 3.46 -12.95 -5.64
CA GLY A 60 3.06 -14.23 -6.25
C GLY A 60 1.57 -14.51 -6.42
N HIS A 61 0.66 -13.53 -6.36
CA HIS A 61 -0.78 -13.79 -6.51
C HIS A 61 -1.54 -12.65 -7.22
N ASP A 62 -1.04 -12.21 -8.38
CA ASP A 62 -1.86 -11.50 -9.37
C ASP A 62 -1.45 -12.01 -10.76
N SER A 63 -2.05 -13.13 -11.15
CA SER A 63 -2.00 -13.67 -12.51
C SER A 63 -3.40 -14.12 -12.87
N GLN A 64 -4.11 -13.26 -13.60
CA GLN A 64 -5.22 -13.62 -14.48
C GLN A 64 -5.14 -12.78 -15.75
#